data_AF-A0A317GTK7-F1
#
_entry.id   AF-A0A317GTK7-F1
#
_cell.length_a   1.000
_cell.length_b   1.000
_cell.length_c   1.000
_cell.angle_alpha   90.00
_cell.angle_beta   90.00
_cell.angle_gamma   90.00
#
_symmetry.space_group_name_H-M   'P 1'
#
loop_
_entity.id
_entity.type
_entity.pdbx_description
1 polymer ?
#
loop_
_entity_poly.entity_id
_entity_poly.type
_entity_poly.pdbx_seq_one_letter_code
_entity_poly.pdbx_strand_id
1 'polypeptide(L)'
;MPGTSTLFHFIGALRRAIGRVLIFGLLFLVIGAALIEGVAYIIGSRPYQPALITHITAAIAGIILGYAAALTVLAGEVIRAFIEAIRDVENGVKAEVGDGIKILDRVITLIEGRR
;
A
#
# COMPACT_ATOMS: atom_id res chain seq x y z
N MET A 1 -3.46 28.58 -2.63
CA MET A 1 -2.59 27.70 -3.43
C MET A 1 -2.96 26.25 -3.12
N PRO A 2 -3.75 25.57 -3.98
CA PRO A 2 -4.28 24.22 -3.70
C PRO A 2 -3.22 23.10 -3.73
N GLY A 3 -2.11 23.29 -4.45
CA GLY A 3 -1.14 22.22 -4.75
C GLY A 3 -0.25 21.75 -3.60
N THR A 4 -0.10 22.52 -2.51
CA THR A 4 0.68 22.10 -1.34
C THR A 4 -0.04 21.01 -0.55
N SER A 5 -1.38 21.06 -0.42
CA SER A 5 -2.14 20.08 0.36
C SER A 5 -2.12 18.67 -0.24
N THR A 6 -2.18 18.58 -1.57
CA THR A 6 -2.18 17.32 -2.33
C THR A 6 -0.83 16.60 -2.24
N LEU A 7 0.27 17.36 -2.31
CA LEU A 7 1.63 16.84 -2.19
C LEU A 7 1.91 16.24 -0.81
N PHE A 8 1.49 16.91 0.27
CA PHE A 8 1.67 16.39 1.63
C PHE A 8 0.82 15.14 1.90
N HIS A 9 -0.38 15.05 1.32
CA HIS A 9 -1.21 13.85 1.40
C HIS A 9 -0.55 12.66 0.69
N PHE A 10 -0.01 12.88 -0.51
CA PHE A 10 0.70 11.86 -1.28
C PHE A 10 1.96 11.35 -0.57
N ILE A 11 2.76 12.24 0.04
CA ILE A 11 3.96 11.86 0.78
C ILE A 11 3.61 11.00 2.01
N GLY A 12 2.52 11.32 2.69
CA GLY A 12 2.02 10.53 3.83
C GLY A 12 1.63 9.11 3.41
N ALA A 13 0.87 8.98 2.33
CA ALA A 13 0.48 7.69 1.75
C ALA A 13 1.70 6.90 1.27
N LEU A 14 2.64 7.55 0.57
CA LEU A 14 3.87 6.93 0.08
C LEU A 14 4.75 6.41 1.22
N ARG A 15 4.92 7.17 2.31
CA ARG A 15 5.70 6.72 3.47
C ARG A 15 5.08 5.48 4.13
N ARG A 16 3.75 5.45 4.24
CA ARG A 16 3.03 4.30 4.78
C ARG A 16 3.17 3.08 3.87
N ALA A 17 3.09 3.27 2.56
CA ALA A 17 3.30 2.24 1.56
C ALA A 17 4.70 1.62 1.66
N ILE A 18 5.74 2.47 1.64
CA ILE A 18 7.14 2.04 1.77
C ILE A 18 7.35 1.28 3.08
N GLY A 19 6.81 1.78 4.18
CA GLY A 19 6.89 1.09 5.48
C GLY A 19 6.30 -0.32 5.43
N ARG A 20 5.11 -0.49 4.83
CA ARG A 20 4.50 -1.82 4.66
C ARG A 20 5.32 -2.73 3.76
N VAL A 21 5.79 -2.23 2.62
CA VAL A 21 6.60 -3.00 1.67
C VAL A 21 7.88 -3.50 2.33
N LEU A 22 8.56 -2.64 3.10
CA LEU A 22 9.76 -3.03 3.84
C LEU A 22 9.47 -4.04 4.95
N ILE A 23 8.40 -3.84 5.73
CA ILE A 23 8.03 -4.76 6.82
C ILE A 23 7.68 -6.15 6.26
N PHE A 24 6.81 -6.21 5.26
CA PHE A 24 6.41 -7.49 4.67
C PHE A 24 7.56 -8.14 3.89
N GLY A 25 8.36 -7.37 3.17
CA GLY A 25 9.54 -7.89 2.48
C GLY A 25 10.55 -8.49 3.46
N LEU A 26 10.86 -7.79 4.55
CA LEU A 26 11.77 -8.28 5.59
C LEU A 26 11.20 -9.51 6.33
N LEU A 27 9.90 -9.50 6.65
CA LEU A 27 9.22 -10.62 7.29
C LEU A 27 9.31 -11.89 6.44
N PHE A 28 8.96 -11.79 5.15
CA PHE A 28 9.02 -12.94 4.24
C PHE A 28 10.46 -13.36 3.91
N LEU A 29 11.42 -12.44 3.96
CA LEU A 29 12.83 -12.78 3.86
C LEU A 29 13.27 -13.66 5.03
N VAL A 30 12.96 -13.25 6.26
CA VAL A 30 13.30 -14.03 7.46
C VAL A 30 12.58 -15.38 7.44
N ILE A 31 11.30 -15.40 7.06
CA ILE A 31 10.54 -16.66 6.94
C ILE A 31 11.18 -17.59 5.90
N GLY A 32 11.52 -17.09 4.72
CA GLY A 32 12.14 -17.89 3.66
C GLY A 32 13.49 -18.47 4.09
N ALA A 33 14.34 -17.66 4.72
CA ALA A 33 15.61 -18.12 5.26
C ALA A 33 15.41 -19.17 6.38
N ALA A 34 14.50 -18.90 7.32
CA ALA A 34 14.20 -19.79 8.44
C ALA A 34 13.62 -21.13 7.98
N LEU A 35 12.84 -21.17 6.89
CA LEU A 35 12.33 -22.41 6.31
C LEU A 35 13.45 -23.30 5.79
N ILE A 36 14.39 -22.74 5.02
CA ILE A 36 15.51 -23.52 4.47
C ILE A 36 16.44 -24.00 5.59
N GLU A 37 16.80 -23.13 6.54
CA GLU A 37 17.63 -23.49 7.69
C GLU A 37 16.92 -24.51 8.59
N GLY A 38 15.63 -24.33 8.84
CA GLY A 38 14.83 -25.24 9.66
C GLY A 38 14.72 -26.63 9.03
N VAL A 39 14.51 -26.71 7.72
CA VAL A 39 14.51 -27.98 6.98
C VAL A 39 15.89 -28.64 7.03
N ALA A 40 16.96 -27.87 6.83
CA ALA A 40 18.33 -28.38 6.92
C ALA A 40 18.65 -28.91 8.33
N TYR A 41 18.15 -28.24 9.38
CA TYR A 41 18.31 -28.69 10.76
C TYR A 41 17.55 -29.99 11.05
N ILE A 42 16.34 -30.15 10.52
CA ILE A 42 15.52 -31.35 10.73
C ILE A 42 16.10 -32.57 10.00
N ILE A 43 16.58 -32.39 8.77
CA ILE A 43 17.08 -33.47 7.92
C ILE A 43 18.55 -33.78 8.20
N GLY A 44 19.30 -32.81 8.73
CA GLY A 44 20.73 -32.93 8.99
C GLY A 44 21.09 -34.01 10.01
N SER A 45 22.22 -34.69 9.77
CA SER A 45 22.83 -35.61 10.73
C SER A 45 23.26 -34.85 12.00
N ARG A 46 23.17 -35.49 13.16
CA ARG A 46 23.73 -34.93 14.41
C ARG A 46 25.20 -35.36 14.56
N PRO A 47 26.13 -34.46 14.92
CA PRO A 47 25.94 -33.03 15.23
C PRO A 47 25.66 -32.19 13.97
N TYR A 48 24.74 -31.24 14.10
CA TYR A 48 24.34 -30.37 12.99
C TYR A 48 25.50 -29.49 12.55
N GLN A 49 26.01 -29.73 11.34
CA GLN A 49 27.05 -28.95 10.69
C GLN A 49 26.61 -28.64 9.26
N PRO A 50 25.76 -27.61 9.06
CA PRO A 50 25.31 -27.22 7.75
C PRO A 50 26.50 -26.75 6.91
N ALA A 51 26.50 -27.12 5.63
CA ALA A 51 27.48 -26.61 4.70
C ALA A 51 27.22 -25.12 4.40
N LEU A 52 28.25 -24.37 4.06
CA LEU A 52 28.14 -22.96 3.71
C LEU A 52 27.11 -22.69 2.59
N ILE A 53 26.94 -23.66 1.68
CA ILE A 53 25.94 -23.60 0.61
C ILE A 53 24.50 -23.58 1.14
N THR A 54 24.22 -24.20 2.30
CA THR A 54 22.90 -24.16 2.94
C THR A 54 22.54 -22.74 3.35
N HIS A 55 23.47 -22.02 3.97
CA HIS A 55 23.27 -20.63 4.37
C HIS A 55 23.08 -19.70 3.17
N ILE A 56 23.87 -19.89 2.11
CA ILE A 56 23.71 -19.12 0.86
C ILE A 56 22.33 -19.39 0.25
N THR A 57 21.92 -20.66 0.19
CA THR A 57 20.62 -21.05 -0.38
C THR A 57 19.47 -20.47 0.44
N ALA A 58 19.57 -20.51 1.78
CA ALA A 58 18.61 -19.90 2.68
C ALA A 58 18.49 -18.38 2.46
N ALA A 59 19.62 -17.68 2.33
CA ALA A 59 19.64 -16.26 2.06
C ALA A 59 19.00 -15.92 0.71
N ILE A 60 19.35 -16.64 -0.36
CA ILE A 60 18.77 -16.43 -1.70
C ILE A 60 17.26 -16.71 -1.70
N ALA A 61 16.82 -17.82 -1.09
CA ALA A 61 15.42 -18.17 -1.00
C ALA A 61 14.62 -17.12 -0.21
N GLY A 62 15.18 -16.64 0.91
CA GLY A 62 14.64 -15.53 1.68
C GLY A 62 14.50 -14.27 0.84
N ILE A 63 15.54 -13.86 0.12
CA ILE A 63 15.50 -12.67 -0.75
C ILE A 63 14.40 -12.79 -1.81
N ILE A 64 14.28 -13.95 -2.46
CA ILE A 64 13.24 -14.18 -3.49
C ILE A 64 11.84 -14.06 -2.88
N LEU A 65 11.59 -14.69 -1.74
CA LEU A 65 10.31 -14.63 -1.04
C LEU A 65 9.99 -13.22 -0.55
N GLY A 66 10.96 -12.54 0.04
CA GLY A 66 10.83 -11.16 0.49
C GLY A 66 10.51 -10.22 -0.66
N TYR A 67 11.20 -10.38 -1.80
CA TYR A 67 10.95 -9.59 -3.01
C TYR A 67 9.54 -9.82 -3.56
N ALA A 68 9.10 -11.09 -3.67
CA ALA A 68 7.76 -11.42 -4.13
C ALA A 68 6.68 -10.80 -3.21
N ALA A 69 6.83 -10.92 -1.89
CA ALA A 69 5.90 -10.34 -0.92
C ALA A 69 5.88 -8.82 -0.99
N ALA A 70 7.05 -8.18 -1.09
CA ALA A 70 7.19 -6.73 -1.25
C ALA A 70 6.45 -6.24 -2.50
N LEU A 71 6.60 -6.92 -3.64
CA LEU A 71 5.89 -6.59 -4.88
C LEU A 71 4.37 -6.73 -4.75
N THR A 72 3.88 -7.79 -4.10
CA THR A 72 2.44 -7.97 -3.89
C THR A 72 1.85 -6.85 -3.04
N VAL A 73 2.55 -6.47 -1.96
CA VAL A 73 2.12 -5.36 -1.10
C VAL A 73 2.16 -4.04 -1.85
N LEU A 74 3.21 -3.80 -2.65
CA LEU A 74 3.32 -2.61 -3.49
C LEU A 74 2.16 -2.51 -4.47
N ALA A 75 1.87 -3.59 -5.20
CA ALA A 75 0.76 -3.64 -6.15
C ALA A 75 -0.59 -3.37 -5.46
N GLY A 76 -0.81 -3.98 -4.29
CA GLY A 76 -2.03 -3.75 -3.51
C GLY A 76 -2.19 -2.29 -3.05
N GLU A 77 -1.09 -1.65 -2.65
CA GLU A 77 -1.14 -0.25 -2.23
C GLU A 77 -1.32 0.71 -3.42
N VAL A 78 -0.74 0.40 -4.58
CA VAL A 78 -0.98 1.15 -5.83
C VAL A 78 -2.45 1.10 -6.22
N ILE A 79 -3.07 -0.09 -6.20
CA ILE A 79 -4.50 -0.24 -6.51
C ILE A 79 -5.37 0.56 -5.52
N ARG A 80 -5.04 0.54 -4.23
CA ARG A 80 -5.76 1.32 -3.22
C ARG A 80 -5.65 2.83 -3.47
N ALA A 81 -4.46 3.31 -3.80
CA ALA A 81 -4.24 4.72 -4.12
C ALA A 81 -5.05 5.16 -5.35
N PHE A 82 -5.16 4.31 -6.38
CA PHE A 82 -6.04 4.57 -7.52
C PHE A 82 -7.52 4.64 -7.12
N ILE A 83 -7.99 3.72 -6.28
CA ILE A 83 -9.39 3.71 -5.81
C ILE A 83 -9.70 4.96 -4.96
N GLU A 84 -8.78 5.37 -4.09
CA GLU A 84 -8.93 6.61 -3.31
C GLU A 84 -8.99 7.83 -4.22
N ALA A 85 -8.10 7.94 -5.21
CA ALA A 85 -8.12 9.04 -6.17
C ALA A 85 -9.45 9.12 -6.95
N ILE A 86 -10.01 7.97 -7.38
CA ILE A 86 -11.31 7.94 -8.06
C ILE A 86 -12.43 8.43 -7.14
N ARG A 87 -12.44 7.99 -5.88
CA ARG A 87 -13.43 8.42 -4.89
C ARG A 87 -13.34 9.91 -4.58
N ASP A 88 -12.13 10.46 -4.51
CA ASP A 88 -11.92 11.89 -4.29
C ASP A 88 -12.50 12.72 -5.44
N VAL A 89 -12.32 12.30 -6.68
CA VAL A 89 -12.92 12.95 -7.85
C VAL A 89 -14.45 12.85 -7.81
N GLU A 90 -15.00 11.66 -7.53
CA GLU A 90 -16.45 11.46 -7.43
C GLU A 90 -17.07 12.35 -6.34
N ASN A 91 -16.43 12.45 -5.18
CA ASN A 91 -16.87 13.29 -4.08
C ASN A 91 -16.77 14.78 -4.43
N GLY A 92 -15.72 15.18 -5.16
CA GLY A 92 -15.58 16.55 -5.67
C GLY A 92 -16.73 16.94 -6.60
N VAL A 93 -17.07 16.08 -7.56
CA VAL A 93 -18.20 16.31 -8.49
C VAL A 93 -19.53 16.38 -7.74
N LYS A 94 -19.78 15.48 -6.77
CA LYS A 94 -21.00 15.51 -5.95
C LYS A 94 -21.11 16.80 -5.14
N ALA A 95 -20.01 17.30 -4.59
CA ALA A 95 -19.98 18.55 -3.85
C ALA A 95 -20.32 19.74 -4.76
N GLU A 96 -19.74 19.79 -5.96
CA GLU A 96 -19.94 20.87 -6.93
C GLU A 96 -21.37 20.89 -7.50
N VAL A 97 -21.94 19.73 -7.81
CA VAL A 97 -23.35 19.59 -8.20
C VAL A 97 -24.28 20.00 -7.06
N GLY A 98 -24.00 19.55 -5.83
CA GLY A 98 -24.80 19.89 -4.65
C GLY A 98 -24.81 21.39 -4.35
N ASP A 99 -23.69 22.07 -4.53
CA ASP A 99 -23.62 23.53 -4.38
C ASP A 99 -24.31 24.26 -5.54
N GLY A 100 -24.23 23.75 -6.77
CA GLY A 100 -25.00 24.26 -7.91
C GLY A 100 -26.52 24.22 -7.69
N ILE A 101 -27.03 23.13 -7.11
CA ILE A 101 -28.46 22.99 -6.76
C ILE A 101 -28.86 24.02 -5.69
N LYS A 102 -28.06 24.21 -4.64
CA LYS A 102 -28.34 25.23 -3.61
C LYS A 102 -28.37 26.65 -4.17
N ILE A 103 -27.55 26.95 -5.19
CA ILE A 103 -27.56 28.26 -5.86
C ILE A 103 -28.87 28.43 -6.64
N LEU A 104 -29.30 27.40 -7.38
CA LEU A 104 -30.58 27.41 -8.09
C LEU A 104 -31.77 27.61 -7.14
N ASP A 105 -31.82 26.86 -6.03
CA ASP A 105 -32.90 27.00 -5.03
C ASP A 105 -32.96 28.42 -4.47
N ARG A 106 -31.80 29.04 -4.24
CA ARG A 106 -31.69 30.42 -3.73
C ARG A 106 -32.18 31.45 -4.75
N VAL A 107 -31.95 31.22 -6.04
CA VAL A 107 -32.47 32.08 -7.12
C VAL A 107 -33.98 31.94 -7.25
N ILE A 108 -34.52 30.71 -7.17
CA ILE A 108 -35.96 30.45 -7.24
C ILE A 108 -36.69 31.14 -6.09
N THR A 109 -36.20 31.00 -4.86
CA THR A 109 -36.81 31.67 -3.69
C THR A 109 -36.77 33.20 -3.79
N LEU A 110 -35.72 33.78 -4.37
CA LEU A 110 -35.63 35.23 -4.60
C LEU A 110 -36.63 35.74 -5.65
N ILE A 111 -36.97 34.92 -6.64
CA ILE A 111 -37.96 35.27 -7.67
C ILE A 111 -39.38 35.13 -7.11
N GLU A 112 -39.66 34.07 -6.35
CA GLU A 112 -40.98 33.84 -5.73
C GLU A 112 -41.28 34.85 -4.62
N GLY A 113 -40.30 35.23 -3.80
CA GLY A 113 -40.48 36.23 -2.75
C GLY A 113 -40.62 37.68 -3.23
N ARG A 114 -40.52 37.93 -4.54
CA ARG A 114 -40.63 39.27 -5.15
C ARG A 114 -41.99 39.54 -5.80
N ARG A 115 -42.92 38.59 -5.75
CA ARG A 115 -44.35 38.78 -6.05
C ARG A 115 -45.15 38.99 -4.78
#